data_AF-A0A147B8P3-F1
#
_entry.id   AF-A0A147B8P3-F1
#
_cell.length_a   1.000
_cell.length_b   1.000
_cell.length_c   1.000
_cell.angle_alpha   90.00
_cell.angle_beta   90.00
_cell.angle_gamma   90.00
#
_symmetry.space_group_name_H-M   'P 1'
#
loop_
_entity.id
_entity.type
_entity.pdbx_description
1 polymer ?
#
loop_
_entity_poly.entity_id
_entity_poly.type
_entity_poly.pdbx_seq_one_letter_code
_entity_poly.pdbx_strand_id
1 'polypeptide(L)'
;EDAEVTFWLLHVMVTQILPDYYTNDMLGLLTDIEVLSEFISMKAPRVYDHLQKHGVSWALLTTKWFVCLFAEVLPIETVLRIWDSLFYEGSKILFRVAITLIIMNQDRILAAPGFAEITTVFKDITGGYEVINCHSFMQAIFKRPGSLPSSLIQQLRAKCRERVCQEQARMRER
;
A
#
# COMPACT_ATOMS: atom_id res chain seq x y z
N GLU A 1 29.19 -6.89 -14.00
CA GLU A 1 28.24 -8.01 -13.95
C GLU A 1 27.11 -7.72 -12.97
N ASP A 2 27.39 -7.43 -11.69
CA ASP A 2 26.34 -7.13 -10.69
C ASP A 2 25.43 -5.94 -11.02
N ALA A 3 25.99 -4.88 -11.61
CA ALA A 3 25.21 -3.70 -12.02
C ALA A 3 24.20 -4.01 -13.14
N GLU A 4 24.54 -4.91 -14.05
CA GLU A 4 23.65 -5.31 -15.15
C GLU A 4 22.48 -6.16 -14.63
N VAL A 5 22.77 -7.13 -13.75
CA VAL A 5 21.73 -7.93 -13.09
C VAL A 5 20.78 -7.03 -12.29
N THR A 6 21.32 -6.07 -11.55
CA THR A 6 20.54 -5.10 -10.79
C THR A 6 19.65 -4.23 -11.70
N PHE A 7 20.19 -3.77 -12.83
CA PHE A 7 19.43 -3.00 -13.81
C PHE A 7 18.26 -3.81 -14.38
N TRP A 8 18.48 -5.06 -14.79
CA TRP A 8 17.42 -5.90 -15.33
C TRP A 8 16.39 -6.29 -14.29
N LEU A 9 16.80 -6.51 -13.05
CA LEU A 9 15.87 -6.72 -11.94
C LEU A 9 14.95 -5.50 -11.75
N LEU A 10 15.54 -4.30 -11.70
CA LEU A 10 14.77 -3.06 -11.61
C LEU A 10 13.82 -2.88 -12.81
N HIS A 11 14.28 -3.18 -14.02
CA HIS A 11 13.45 -3.14 -15.22
C HIS A 11 12.23 -4.08 -15.09
N VAL A 12 12.43 -5.32 -14.64
CA VAL A 12 11.33 -6.28 -14.39
C VAL A 12 10.40 -5.77 -13.29
N MET A 13 10.94 -5.20 -12.21
CA MET A 13 10.11 -4.60 -11.15
C MET A 13 9.18 -3.52 -11.69
N VAL A 14 9.72 -2.57 -12.45
CA VAL A 14 8.96 -1.40 -12.94
C VAL A 14 8.01 -1.78 -14.09
N THR A 15 8.39 -2.71 -14.96
CA THR A 15 7.58 -3.03 -16.15
C THR A 15 6.59 -4.16 -15.93
N GLN A 16 6.93 -5.17 -15.11
CA GLN A 16 6.11 -6.38 -14.94
C GLN A 16 5.39 -6.42 -13.58
N ILE A 17 6.09 -6.08 -12.48
CA ILE A 17 5.51 -6.18 -11.13
C ILE A 17 4.65 -4.96 -10.80
N LEU A 18 5.10 -3.78 -11.23
CA LEU A 18 4.56 -2.46 -10.87
C LEU A 18 4.28 -1.59 -12.12
N PRO A 19 3.51 -2.09 -13.10
CA PRO A 19 3.24 -1.33 -14.31
C PRO A 19 2.58 0.01 -13.97
N ASP A 20 2.98 1.06 -14.68
CA ASP A 20 2.45 2.43 -14.57
C ASP A 20 2.62 3.10 -13.19
N TYR A 21 3.51 2.59 -12.30
CA TYR A 21 3.78 3.25 -11.01
C TYR A 21 4.62 4.52 -11.13
N TYR A 22 5.61 4.49 -12.03
CA TYR A 22 6.64 5.54 -12.15
C TYR A 22 6.49 6.37 -13.43
N THR A 23 5.31 6.35 -14.05
CA THR A 23 4.94 7.25 -15.15
C THR A 23 4.64 8.65 -14.63
N ASN A 24 4.62 9.66 -15.52
CA ASN A 24 4.34 11.05 -15.14
C ASN A 24 2.98 11.24 -14.44
N ASP A 25 2.00 10.41 -14.78
CA ASP A 25 0.66 10.42 -14.19
C ASP A 25 0.50 9.44 -13.01
N MET A 26 1.51 8.61 -12.74
CA MET A 26 1.53 7.60 -11.68
C MET A 26 0.24 6.75 -11.64
N LEU A 27 -0.33 6.45 -12.81
CA LEU A 27 -1.68 5.89 -12.91
C LEU A 27 -1.80 4.54 -12.19
N GLY A 28 -0.79 3.67 -12.31
CA GLY A 28 -0.75 2.38 -11.63
C GLY A 28 -0.65 2.52 -10.11
N LEU A 29 0.18 3.47 -9.64
CA LEU A 29 0.37 3.74 -8.22
C LEU A 29 -0.93 4.23 -7.58
N LEU A 30 -1.57 5.23 -8.17
CA LEU A 30 -2.82 5.79 -7.67
C LEU A 30 -3.97 4.77 -7.76
N THR A 31 -3.98 3.94 -8.81
CA THR A 31 -4.91 2.80 -8.92
C THR A 31 -4.76 1.86 -7.72
N ASP A 32 -3.54 1.47 -7.38
CA ASP A 32 -3.33 0.54 -6.26
C ASP A 32 -3.62 1.20 -4.89
N ILE A 33 -3.39 2.49 -4.73
CA ILE A 33 -3.86 3.23 -3.53
C ILE A 33 -5.40 3.16 -3.41
N GLU A 34 -6.13 3.33 -4.51
CA GLU A 34 -7.59 3.19 -4.51
C GLU A 34 -8.04 1.73 -4.31
N VAL A 35 -7.28 0.75 -4.79
CA VAL A 35 -7.52 -0.67 -4.48
C VAL A 35 -7.33 -0.95 -2.99
N LEU A 36 -6.32 -0.36 -2.35
CA LEU A 36 -6.15 -0.43 -0.90
C LEU A 36 -7.37 0.16 -0.17
N SER A 37 -7.82 1.34 -0.59
CA SER A 37 -9.03 2.00 -0.06
C SER A 37 -10.24 1.05 -0.09
N GLU A 38 -10.49 0.39 -1.22
CA GLU A 38 -11.55 -0.62 -1.36
C GLU A 38 -11.33 -1.86 -0.47
N PHE A 39 -10.07 -2.30 -0.28
CA PHE A 39 -9.81 -3.39 0.67
C PHE A 39 -10.09 -3.01 2.12
N ILE A 40 -9.78 -1.78 2.53
CA ILE A 40 -10.05 -1.32 3.89
C ILE A 40 -11.55 -1.12 4.10
N SER A 41 -12.29 -0.61 3.12
CA SER A 41 -13.76 -0.50 3.22
C SER A 41 -14.41 -1.87 3.46
N MET A 42 -13.88 -2.94 2.86
CA MET A 42 -14.37 -4.31 3.06
C MET A 42 -13.90 -4.95 4.37
N LYS A 43 -12.63 -4.76 4.76
CA LYS A 43 -11.98 -5.52 5.85
C LYS A 43 -11.95 -4.79 7.19
N ALA A 44 -11.95 -3.45 7.18
CA ALA A 44 -11.97 -2.61 8.37
C ALA A 44 -12.83 -1.35 8.12
N PRO A 45 -14.16 -1.53 7.89
CA PRO A 45 -15.06 -0.44 7.50
C PRO A 45 -15.05 0.73 8.48
N ARG A 46 -14.93 0.46 9.79
CA ARG A 46 -14.83 1.50 10.82
C ARG A 46 -13.64 2.44 10.60
N VAL A 47 -12.49 1.90 10.17
CA VAL A 47 -11.30 2.70 9.88
C VAL A 47 -11.52 3.52 8.61
N TYR A 48 -12.09 2.91 7.57
CA TYR A 48 -12.44 3.59 6.34
C TYR A 48 -13.37 4.79 6.58
N ASP A 49 -14.49 4.57 7.29
CA ASP A 49 -15.46 5.61 7.61
C ASP A 49 -14.85 6.73 8.46
N HIS A 50 -13.95 6.39 9.38
CA HIS A 50 -13.24 7.35 10.22
C HIS A 50 -12.34 8.28 9.40
N LEU A 51 -11.55 7.72 8.47
CA LEU A 51 -10.72 8.52 7.57
C LEU A 51 -11.56 9.42 6.67
N GLN A 52 -12.67 8.90 6.12
CA GLN A 52 -13.59 9.70 5.31
C GLN A 52 -14.22 10.84 6.11
N LYS A 53 -14.69 10.57 7.33
CA LYS A 53 -15.28 11.58 8.23
C LYS A 53 -14.30 12.73 8.51
N HIS A 54 -13.01 12.43 8.63
CA HIS A 54 -11.97 13.43 8.88
C HIS A 54 -11.32 13.99 7.61
N GLY A 55 -11.81 13.63 6.42
CA GLY A 55 -11.30 14.13 5.14
C GLY A 55 -9.86 13.73 4.84
N VAL A 56 -9.37 12.63 5.41
CA VAL A 56 -8.00 12.14 5.20
C VAL A 56 -7.97 11.26 3.97
N SER A 57 -7.21 11.63 2.95
CA SER A 57 -7.08 10.83 1.73
C SER A 57 -6.09 9.68 1.90
N TRP A 58 -6.39 8.53 1.30
CA TRP A 58 -5.47 7.38 1.29
C TRP A 58 -4.14 7.70 0.62
N ALA A 59 -4.17 8.47 -0.48
CA ALA A 59 -2.97 8.92 -1.17
C ALA A 59 -2.02 9.70 -0.24
N LEU A 60 -2.53 10.57 0.63
CA LEU A 60 -1.71 11.30 1.59
C LEU A 60 -0.94 10.34 2.53
N LEU A 61 -1.60 9.27 2.97
CA LEU A 61 -1.07 8.37 3.98
C LEU A 61 -0.13 7.31 3.40
N THR A 62 -0.46 6.76 2.24
CA THR A 62 0.15 5.51 1.75
C THR A 62 0.96 5.67 0.47
N THR A 63 1.03 6.86 -0.16
CA THR A 63 1.84 7.04 -1.39
C THR A 63 3.28 6.56 -1.18
N LYS A 64 3.91 6.98 -0.07
CA LYS A 64 5.29 6.61 0.25
C LYS A 64 5.47 5.10 0.45
N TRP A 65 4.44 4.41 0.94
CA TRP A 65 4.47 2.96 1.15
C TRP A 65 4.59 2.21 -0.18
N PHE A 66 3.80 2.61 -1.19
CA PHE A 66 3.78 1.92 -2.48
C PHE A 66 4.90 2.39 -3.41
N VAL A 67 5.15 3.69 -3.51
CA VAL A 67 6.14 4.23 -4.46
C VAL A 67 7.58 3.79 -4.12
N CYS A 68 7.90 3.67 -2.82
CA CYS A 68 9.20 3.19 -2.33
C CYS A 68 9.17 1.72 -1.92
N LEU A 69 8.08 0.98 -2.17
CA LEU A 69 7.94 -0.44 -1.80
C LEU A 69 8.31 -0.72 -0.34
N PHE A 70 7.85 0.17 0.54
CA PHE A 70 8.12 0.23 1.98
C PHE A 70 9.59 0.49 2.39
N ALA A 71 10.53 0.57 1.46
CA ALA A 71 11.97 0.67 1.74
C ALA A 71 12.36 1.92 2.55
N GLU A 72 11.62 3.01 2.40
CA GLU A 72 11.88 4.26 3.13
C GLU A 72 11.10 4.42 4.43
N VAL A 73 10.19 3.49 4.76
CA VAL A 73 9.30 3.63 5.91
C VAL A 73 9.41 2.51 6.93
N LEU A 74 9.84 1.30 6.52
CA LEU A 74 10.03 0.15 7.41
C LEU A 74 11.53 -0.16 7.63
N PRO A 75 11.89 -0.86 8.72
CA PRO A 75 13.24 -1.39 8.93
C PRO A 75 13.72 -2.27 7.77
N ILE A 76 15.01 -2.17 7.42
CA ILE A 76 15.56 -2.84 6.22
C ILE A 76 15.40 -4.36 6.28
N GLU A 77 15.53 -4.97 7.45
CA GLU A 77 15.37 -6.42 7.64
C GLU A 77 13.95 -6.86 7.27
N THR A 78 12.94 -6.04 7.60
CA THR A 78 11.54 -6.29 7.23
C THR A 78 11.30 -6.05 5.75
N VAL A 79 11.87 -4.97 5.20
CA VAL A 79 11.78 -4.65 3.76
C VAL A 79 12.32 -5.78 2.91
N LEU A 80 13.48 -6.35 3.26
CA LEU A 80 14.08 -7.46 2.51
C LEU A 80 13.16 -8.70 2.47
N ARG A 81 12.50 -9.03 3.59
CA ARG A 81 11.53 -10.16 3.64
C ARG A 81 10.26 -9.88 2.85
N ILE A 82 9.80 -8.63 2.84
CA ILE A 82 8.70 -8.18 1.99
C ILE A 82 9.11 -8.34 0.51
N TRP A 83 10.33 -7.95 0.15
CA TRP A 83 10.84 -8.04 -1.21
C TRP A 83 11.04 -9.49 -1.66
N ASP A 84 11.56 -10.38 -0.81
CA ASP A 84 11.60 -11.83 -1.08
C ASP A 84 10.21 -12.34 -1.52
N SER A 85 9.18 -11.94 -0.77
CA SER A 85 7.80 -12.32 -1.04
C SER A 85 7.25 -11.62 -2.28
N LEU A 86 7.61 -10.35 -2.51
CA LEU A 86 7.20 -9.57 -3.68
C LEU A 86 7.69 -10.22 -4.98
N PHE A 87 8.94 -10.68 -5.02
CA PHE A 87 9.49 -11.34 -6.20
C PHE A 87 8.88 -12.73 -6.44
N TYR A 88 8.47 -13.42 -5.37
CA TYR A 88 7.86 -14.75 -5.47
C TYR A 88 6.36 -14.72 -5.78
N GLU A 89 5.59 -13.86 -5.12
CA GLU A 89 4.13 -13.80 -5.18
C GLU A 89 3.58 -12.63 -6.01
N GLY A 90 4.42 -11.65 -6.34
CA GLY A 90 4.03 -10.43 -7.07
C GLY A 90 3.47 -9.32 -6.18
N SER A 91 2.96 -8.26 -6.81
CA SER A 91 2.56 -7.00 -6.16
C SER A 91 1.43 -7.13 -5.12
N LYS A 92 0.74 -8.28 -5.03
CA LYS A 92 -0.24 -8.55 -3.96
C LYS A 92 0.34 -8.44 -2.55
N ILE A 93 1.65 -8.66 -2.40
CA ILE A 93 2.33 -8.54 -1.12
C ILE A 93 2.25 -7.11 -0.57
N LEU A 94 2.28 -6.09 -1.43
CA LEU A 94 2.17 -4.70 -1.00
C LEU A 94 0.83 -4.42 -0.30
N PHE A 95 -0.26 -4.96 -0.82
CA PHE A 95 -1.57 -4.89 -0.18
C PHE A 95 -1.60 -5.64 1.15
N ARG A 96 -1.01 -6.85 1.22
CA ARG A 96 -0.95 -7.61 2.47
C ARG A 96 -0.25 -6.82 3.58
N VAL A 97 0.88 -6.20 3.27
CA VAL A 97 1.64 -5.37 4.21
C VAL A 97 0.80 -4.16 4.64
N ALA A 98 0.27 -3.38 3.70
CA ALA A 98 -0.52 -2.18 4.01
C ALA A 98 -1.77 -2.48 4.86
N ILE A 99 -2.55 -3.50 4.48
CA ILE A 99 -3.75 -3.93 5.21
C ILE A 99 -3.37 -4.38 6.62
N THR A 100 -2.25 -5.11 6.76
CA THR A 100 -1.80 -5.61 8.08
C THR A 100 -1.40 -4.47 9.01
N LEU A 101 -0.64 -3.49 8.51
CA LEU A 101 -0.26 -2.29 9.29
C LEU A 101 -1.51 -1.56 9.82
N ILE A 102 -2.51 -1.38 8.96
CA ILE A 102 -3.76 -0.70 9.31
C ILE A 102 -4.56 -1.51 10.32
N ILE A 103 -4.78 -2.82 10.08
CA ILE A 103 -5.57 -3.68 10.98
C ILE A 103 -4.91 -3.81 12.35
N MET A 104 -3.58 -3.93 12.42
CA MET A 104 -2.86 -4.04 13.70
C MET A 104 -2.97 -2.78 14.54
N ASN A 105 -3.16 -1.63 13.91
CA ASN A 105 -3.22 -0.33 14.58
C ASN A 105 -4.62 0.30 14.53
N GLN A 106 -5.66 -0.47 14.20
CA GLN A 106 -7.02 0.05 14.04
C GLN A 106 -7.51 0.83 15.26
N ASP A 107 -7.23 0.34 16.47
CA ASP A 107 -7.69 0.97 17.70
C ASP A 107 -7.03 2.34 17.92
N ARG A 108 -5.74 2.46 17.57
CA ARG A 108 -5.00 3.74 17.60
C ARG A 108 -5.53 4.70 16.54
N ILE A 109 -5.83 4.22 15.34
CA ILE A 109 -6.38 5.04 14.26
C ILE A 109 -7.77 5.56 14.65
N LEU A 110 -8.62 4.71 15.23
CA LEU A 110 -9.97 5.07 15.66
C LEU A 110 -10.00 6.00 16.88
N ALA A 111 -8.97 5.93 17.73
CA ALA A 111 -8.83 6.83 18.88
C ALA A 111 -8.32 8.23 18.46
N ALA A 112 -7.76 8.39 17.27
CA ALA A 112 -7.25 9.67 16.79
C ALA A 112 -8.43 10.61 16.44
N PRO A 113 -8.54 11.79 17.09
CA PRO A 113 -9.74 12.64 17.01
C PRO A 113 -9.82 13.51 15.74
N GLY A 114 -8.75 13.59 14.95
CA GLY A 114 -8.65 14.55 13.87
C GLY A 114 -7.64 14.17 12.80
N PHE A 115 -7.65 14.97 11.73
CA PHE A 115 -6.79 14.78 10.56
C PHE A 115 -5.30 14.69 10.96
N ALA A 116 -4.83 15.60 11.81
CA ALA A 116 -3.42 15.66 12.20
C ALA A 116 -3.00 14.40 12.96
N GLU A 117 -3.79 13.98 13.94
CA GLU A 117 -3.52 12.81 14.77
C GLU A 117 -3.57 11.51 13.95
N ILE A 118 -4.52 11.38 13.02
CA ILE A 118 -4.58 10.23 12.10
C ILE A 118 -3.29 10.15 11.27
N THR A 119 -2.85 11.28 10.70
CA THR A 119 -1.61 11.29 9.90
C THR A 119 -0.38 10.95 10.73
N THR A 120 -0.32 11.38 12.00
CA THR A 120 0.75 11.03 12.93
C THR A 120 0.75 9.53 13.24
N VAL A 121 -0.42 8.94 13.50
CA VAL A 121 -0.52 7.48 13.71
C VAL A 121 0.05 6.74 12.50
N PHE A 122 -0.30 7.11 11.27
CA PHE A 122 0.23 6.44 10.07
C PHE A 122 1.75 6.59 9.90
N LYS A 123 2.36 7.68 10.40
CA LYS A 123 3.82 7.83 10.43
C LYS A 123 4.45 6.94 11.51
N ASP A 124 3.81 6.83 12.68
CA ASP A 124 4.35 6.08 13.81
C ASP A 124 4.29 4.56 13.59
N ILE A 125 3.24 4.05 12.94
CA ILE A 125 3.04 2.60 12.77
C ILE A 125 4.10 1.94 11.89
N THR A 126 4.81 2.72 11.06
CA THR A 126 5.91 2.20 10.22
C THR A 126 7.24 2.15 10.98
N GLY A 127 7.34 2.76 12.16
CA GLY A 127 8.49 2.68 13.06
C GLY A 127 8.24 1.89 14.35
N GLY A 128 7.06 1.30 14.51
CA GLY A 128 6.65 0.58 15.72
C GLY A 128 7.43 -0.70 15.98
N TYR A 129 7.40 -1.18 17.22
CA TYR A 129 8.05 -2.45 17.60
C TYR A 129 7.53 -3.64 16.77
N GLU A 130 6.27 -3.57 16.34
CA GLU A 130 5.62 -4.62 15.56
C GLU A 130 6.29 -4.89 14.22
N VAL A 131 6.90 -3.88 13.60
CA VAL A 131 7.57 -4.00 12.31
C VAL A 131 9.07 -4.23 12.42
N ILE A 132 9.64 -4.08 13.62
CA ILE A 132 11.06 -4.38 13.90
C ILE A 132 11.27 -5.89 13.97
N ASN A 133 10.31 -6.64 14.54
CA ASN A 133 10.35 -8.10 14.51
C ASN A 133 9.84 -8.62 13.16
N CYS A 134 10.72 -8.64 12.15
CA CYS A 134 10.38 -9.01 10.78
C CYS A 134 9.72 -10.40 10.69
N HIS A 135 10.15 -11.38 11.49
CA HIS A 135 9.57 -12.72 11.47
C HIS A 135 8.09 -12.71 11.88
N SER A 136 7.77 -12.11 13.02
CA SER A 136 6.41 -12.03 13.54
C SER A 136 5.52 -11.18 12.63
N PHE A 137 6.07 -10.08 12.10
CA PHE A 137 5.37 -9.24 11.15
C PHE A 137 5.02 -10.00 9.86
N MET A 138 5.97 -10.73 9.29
CA MET A 138 5.73 -11.52 8.08
C MET A 138 4.67 -12.62 8.32
N GLN A 139 4.67 -13.28 9.48
CA GLN A 139 3.58 -14.20 9.82
C GLN A 139 2.21 -13.49 9.85
N ALA A 140 2.16 -12.25 10.37
CA ALA A 140 0.94 -11.47 10.41
C ALA A 140 0.44 -11.10 9.00
N ILE A 141 1.32 -10.72 8.05
CA ILE A 141 0.89 -10.33 6.70
C ILE A 141 0.24 -11.46 5.89
N PHE A 142 0.62 -12.71 6.18
CA PHE A 142 0.02 -13.89 5.54
C PHE A 142 -1.26 -14.36 6.22
N LYS A 143 -1.52 -13.94 7.47
CA LYS A 143 -2.69 -14.35 8.25
C LYS A 143 -3.79 -13.30 8.32
N ARG A 144 -3.46 -12.07 8.74
CA ARG A 144 -4.45 -11.03 9.09
C ARG A 144 -5.27 -10.50 7.91
N PRO A 145 -4.70 -10.21 6.73
CA PRO A 145 -5.49 -9.76 5.58
C PRO A 145 -6.46 -10.83 5.06
N GLY A 146 -6.26 -12.10 5.43
CA GLY A 146 -7.02 -13.23 4.90
C GLY A 146 -6.72 -13.49 3.42
N SER A 147 -7.72 -14.00 2.71
CA SER A 147 -7.63 -14.28 1.27
C SER A 147 -7.61 -12.99 0.46
N LEU A 148 -6.67 -12.92 -0.49
CA LEU A 148 -6.53 -11.86 -1.48
C LEU A 148 -6.28 -12.53 -2.85
N PRO A 149 -7.32 -13.08 -3.50
CA PRO A 149 -7.16 -13.73 -4.79
C PRO A 149 -6.68 -12.74 -5.85
N SER A 150 -5.76 -13.16 -6.70
CA SER A 150 -5.26 -12.31 -7.80
C SER A 150 -6.39 -11.84 -8.72
N SER A 151 -7.43 -12.65 -8.92
CA SER A 151 -8.62 -12.27 -9.71
C SER A 151 -9.35 -11.07 -9.11
N LEU A 152 -9.54 -11.04 -7.79
CA LEU A 152 -10.17 -9.92 -7.11
C LEU A 152 -9.33 -8.65 -7.22
N ILE A 153 -8.01 -8.76 -7.05
CA ILE A 153 -7.09 -7.62 -7.21
C ILE A 153 -7.18 -7.06 -8.64
N GLN A 154 -7.19 -7.92 -9.66
CA GLN A 154 -7.29 -7.47 -11.05
C GLN A 154 -8.65 -6.81 -11.36
N GLN A 155 -9.75 -7.34 -10.81
CA GLN A 155 -11.07 -6.72 -10.93
C GLN A 155 -11.12 -5.34 -10.27
N LEU A 156 -10.58 -5.22 -9.05
CA LEU A 156 -10.50 -3.94 -8.35
C LEU A 156 -9.59 -2.96 -9.09
N ARG A 157 -8.44 -3.41 -9.62
CA ARG A 157 -7.54 -2.57 -10.42
C ARG A 157 -8.25 -2.00 -11.66
N ALA A 158 -8.99 -2.82 -12.41
CA ALA A 158 -9.75 -2.34 -13.56
C ALA A 158 -10.76 -1.24 -13.16
N LYS A 159 -11.58 -1.51 -12.14
CA LYS A 159 -12.57 -0.56 -11.61
C LYS A 159 -11.92 0.74 -11.08
N CYS A 160 -10.87 0.61 -10.28
CA CYS A 160 -10.18 1.76 -9.69
C CYS A 160 -9.46 2.61 -10.75
N ARG A 161 -8.85 1.97 -11.75
CA ARG A 161 -8.12 2.66 -12.83
C ARG A 161 -9.03 3.57 -13.64
N GLU A 162 -10.25 3.11 -13.93
CA GLU A 162 -11.26 3.95 -14.60
C GLU A 162 -11.59 5.21 -13.80
N ARG A 163 -11.79 5.08 -12.48
CA ARG A 163 -12.08 6.24 -11.60
C ARG A 163 -10.92 7.21 -11.54
N VAL A 164 -9.70 6.71 -11.32
CA VAL A 164 -8.50 7.56 -11.25
C VAL A 164 -8.29 8.31 -12.55
N CYS A 165 -8.47 7.65 -13.70
CA CYS A 165 -8.36 8.29 -15.02
C CYS A 165 -9.39 9.42 -15.20
N GLN A 166 -10.64 9.19 -14.81
CA GLN A 166 -11.70 10.21 -14.85
C GLN A 166 -11.39 11.39 -13.93
N GLU A 167 -10.90 11.14 -12.71
CA GLU A 167 -10.54 12.19 -11.76
C GLU A 167 -9.37 13.04 -12.28
N GLN A 168 -8.33 12.40 -12.82
CA GLN A 168 -7.18 13.11 -13.39
C GLN A 168 -7.57 13.95 -14.62
N ALA A 169 -8.42 13.42 -15.51
CA ALA A 169 -8.92 14.18 -16.66
C ALA A 169 -9.67 15.45 -16.20
N ARG A 170 -10.57 15.32 -15.22
CA ARG A 170 -11.30 16.45 -14.64
C ARG A 170 -10.39 17.49 -13.98
N MET A 171 -9.26 17.07 -13.41
CA MET A 171 -8.29 18.01 -12.82
C MET A 171 -7.46 18.74 -13.88
N ARG A 172 -7.21 18.13 -15.04
CA ARG A 172 -6.49 18.78 -16.16
C ARG A 172 -7.34 19.80 -16.91
N GLU A 173 -8.66 19.67 -16.83
CA GLU A 173 -9.63 20.58 -17.45
C GLU A 173 -9.97 21.81 -16.59
N ARG A 174 -9.46 21.87 -15.34
CA ARG A 174 -9.64 22.99 -14.40
C ARG A 174 -8.41 23.89 -14.39
#